data_AF-A0A438JEA3-F1
#
_entry.id   AF-A0A438JEA3-F1
#
_cell.length_a   1.000
_cell.length_b   1.000
_cell.length_c   1.000
_cell.angle_alpha   90.00
_cell.angle_beta   90.00
_cell.angle_gamma   90.00
#
_symmetry.space_group_name_H-M   'P 1'
#
loop_
_entity.id
_entity.type
_entity.pdbx_description
1 polymer ?
#
loop_
_entity_poly.entity_id
_entity_poly.type
_entity_poly.pdbx_seq_one_letter_code
_entity_poly.pdbx_strand_id
1 'polypeptide(L)'
;MDSTFSISANVNNISVLNGTNFKKWKEQVIIVLGCMDLDYALREDCPMDLTGASTVEQRAAMEKWERSNRMSLMIMKHSILEAIRGAILEET
;
A
#
# COMPACT_ATOMS: atom_id res chain seq x y z
N MET A 1 -10.92 -1.63 21.21
CA MET A 1 -11.30 -0.61 20.21
C MET A 1 -10.86 -1.18 18.88
N ASP A 2 -11.81 -1.65 18.08
CA ASP A 2 -11.55 -2.61 17.01
C ASP A 2 -10.70 -2.00 15.91
N SER A 3 -9.51 -2.56 15.68
CA SER A 3 -8.55 -2.10 14.67
C SER A 3 -9.17 -1.98 13.26
N THR A 4 -10.23 -2.74 12.98
CA THR A 4 -11.00 -2.69 11.73
C THR A 4 -11.76 -1.37 11.53
N PHE A 5 -12.28 -0.75 12.60
CA PHE A 5 -12.96 0.55 12.52
C PHE A 5 -11.97 1.68 12.19
N SER A 6 -10.71 1.53 12.63
CA SER A 6 -9.65 2.49 12.32
C SER A 6 -9.19 2.41 10.87
N ILE A 7 -9.13 1.20 10.28
CA ILE A 7 -8.70 1.01 8.89
C ILE A 7 -9.66 1.66 7.90
N SER A 8 -10.97 1.40 8.02
CA SER A 8 -11.97 1.95 7.08
C SER A 8 -12.07 3.47 7.17
N ALA A 9 -12.04 4.03 8.38
CA ALA A 9 -12.02 5.48 8.59
C ALA A 9 -10.80 6.15 7.94
N ASN A 10 -9.61 5.54 8.09
CA ASN A 10 -8.38 6.07 7.51
C ASN A 10 -8.37 6.03 5.98
N VAL A 11 -8.85 4.93 5.38
CA VAL A 11 -8.92 4.81 3.91
C VAL A 11 -9.94 5.78 3.31
N ASN A 12 -11.08 6.00 3.97
CA ASN A 12 -12.10 6.94 3.52
C ASN A 12 -11.66 8.43 3.56
N ASN A 13 -10.57 8.76 4.28
CA ASN A 13 -10.01 10.11 4.30
C ASN A 13 -9.15 10.44 3.07
N ILE A 14 -8.82 9.45 2.24
CA ILE A 14 -8.05 9.65 1.01
C ILE A 14 -9.00 10.18 -0.06
N SER A 15 -8.70 11.37 -0.59
CA SER A 15 -9.50 11.94 -1.69
C SER A 15 -9.36 11.08 -2.93
N VAL A 16 -10.44 10.71 -3.62
CA VAL A 16 -10.36 9.94 -4.87
C VAL A 16 -9.50 10.66 -5.92
N LEU A 17 -8.53 9.96 -6.52
CA LEU A 17 -7.69 10.50 -7.60
C LEU A 17 -8.53 10.76 -8.85
N ASN A 18 -8.58 12.01 -9.32
CA ASN A 18 -9.44 12.46 -10.42
C ASN A 18 -8.67 13.15 -11.57
N GLY A 19 -7.35 12.94 -11.64
CA GLY A 19 -6.47 13.51 -12.66
C GLY A 19 -5.94 14.91 -12.36
N THR A 20 -6.62 15.70 -11.52
CA THR A 20 -6.18 17.08 -11.17
C THR A 20 -5.53 17.18 -9.79
N ASN A 21 -5.74 16.17 -8.94
CA ASN A 21 -5.41 16.23 -7.51
C ASN A 21 -4.23 15.33 -7.09
N PHE A 22 -3.38 14.89 -8.03
CA PHE A 22 -2.33 13.90 -7.77
C PHE A 22 -1.43 14.23 -6.56
N LYS A 23 -0.95 15.48 -6.45
CA LYS A 23 -0.08 15.90 -5.33
C LYS A 23 -0.76 15.69 -3.98
N LYS A 24 -2.02 16.11 -3.84
CA LYS A 24 -2.81 15.98 -2.61
C LYS A 24 -3.15 14.51 -2.33
N TRP A 25 -3.57 13.76 -3.35
CA TRP A 25 -3.85 12.34 -3.23
C TRP A 25 -2.64 11.56 -2.73
N LYS A 26 -1.47 11.77 -3.35
CA LYS A 26 -0.21 11.12 -2.98
C LYS A 26 0.15 11.39 -1.52
N GLU A 27 0.05 12.64 -1.08
CA GLU A 27 0.34 13.03 0.30
C GLU A 27 -0.59 12.32 1.30
N GLN A 28 -1.90 12.29 1.02
CA GLN A 28 -2.87 11.60 1.88
C GLN A 28 -2.63 10.09 1.94
N VAL A 29 -2.31 9.46 0.81
CA VAL A 29 -1.96 8.03 0.74
C VAL A 29 -0.76 7.73 1.62
N ILE A 30 0.33 8.50 1.50
CA ILE A 30 1.56 8.28 2.28
C ILE A 30 1.29 8.43 3.79
N ILE A 31 0.54 9.46 4.19
CA ILE A 31 0.20 9.69 5.61
C ILE A 31 -0.60 8.51 6.16
N VAL A 32 -1.65 8.08 5.44
CA VAL A 32 -2.51 6.98 5.88
C VAL A 32 -1.73 5.68 6.00
N LEU A 33 -0.89 5.35 5.01
CA LEU A 33 -0.06 4.13 5.05
C LEU A 33 0.95 4.17 6.20
N GLY A 34 1.57 5.32 6.46
CA GLY A 34 2.47 5.49 7.60
C GLY A 34 1.76 5.34 8.95
N CYS A 35 0.55 5.90 9.11
CA CYS A 35 -0.26 5.73 10.33
C CYS A 35 -0.68 4.28 10.58
N MET A 36 -0.65 3.43 9.55
CA MET A 36 -1.04 2.03 9.62
C MET A 36 0.15 1.06 9.67
N ASP A 37 1.39 1.56 9.69
CA ASP A 37 2.64 0.76 9.54
C ASP A 37 2.62 -0.10 8.26
N LEU A 38 2.09 0.47 7.17
CA LEU A 38 2.02 -0.15 5.85
C LEU A 38 2.93 0.54 4.84
N ASP A 39 3.74 1.51 5.24
CA ASP A 39 4.66 2.27 4.38
C ASP A 39 6.01 1.55 4.14
N TYR A 40 6.25 0.39 4.77
CA TYR A 40 7.53 -0.32 4.70
C TYR A 40 8.01 -0.59 3.26
N ALA A 41 7.16 -1.16 2.41
CA ALA A 41 7.47 -1.44 1.00
C ALA A 41 7.59 -0.19 0.12
N LEU A 42 7.19 0.99 0.62
CA LEU A 42 7.39 2.26 -0.07
C LEU A 42 8.75 2.90 0.26
N ARG A 43 9.41 2.42 1.32
CA ARG A 43 10.66 2.98 1.85
C ARG A 43 11.85 2.05 1.64
N GLU A 44 11.60 0.75 1.63
CA GLU A 44 12.60 -0.29 1.45
C GLU A 44 12.41 -0.99 0.11
N ASP A 45 13.53 -1.29 -0.55
CA ASP A 45 13.53 -2.11 -1.74
C ASP A 45 13.02 -3.53 -1.43
N CYS A 46 12.51 -4.22 -2.46
CA CYS A 46 12.07 -5.61 -2.33
C CYS A 46 13.24 -6.47 -1.79
N PRO A 47 13.04 -7.21 -0.69
CA PRO A 47 14.04 -8.15 -0.20
C PRO A 47 14.39 -9.18 -1.26
N MET A 48 15.61 -9.74 -1.20
CA MET A 48 15.98 -10.83 -2.08
C MET A 48 15.08 -12.06 -1.87
N ASP A 49 14.84 -12.79 -2.95
CA ASP A 49 14.07 -14.03 -2.92
C ASP A 49 14.59 -14.97 -1.85
N LEU A 50 13.65 -15.54 -1.10
CA LEU A 50 13.96 -16.48 -0.04
C LEU A 50 14.44 -17.81 -0.63
N THR A 51 15.50 -18.35 -0.04
CA THR A 51 16.00 -19.69 -0.33
C THR A 51 15.82 -20.60 0.88
N GLY A 52 16.07 -21.90 0.72
CA GLY A 52 16.03 -22.86 1.84
C GLY A 52 16.98 -22.47 2.99
N ALA A 53 18.06 -21.75 2.69
CA ALA A 53 19.07 -21.30 3.65
C ALA A 53 18.78 -19.92 4.28
N SER A 54 17.69 -19.25 3.90
CA SER A 54 17.38 -17.92 4.42
C SER A 54 17.25 -17.91 5.95
N THR A 55 17.70 -16.83 6.57
CA THR A 55 17.60 -16.68 8.03
C THR A 55 16.16 -16.35 8.45
N VAL A 56 15.88 -16.42 9.76
CA VAL A 56 14.56 -16.04 10.30
C VAL A 56 14.28 -14.56 10.04
N GLU A 57 15.30 -13.72 10.16
CA GLU A 57 15.22 -12.27 9.94
C GLU A 57 14.92 -11.94 8.48
N GLN A 58 15.56 -12.64 7.53
CA GLN A 58 15.27 -12.47 6.11
C GLN A 58 13.82 -12.85 5.77
N ARG A 59 13.33 -13.97 6.32
CA ARG A 59 11.93 -14.38 6.14
C ARG A 59 10.95 -13.38 6.74
N ALA A 60 11.23 -12.86 7.93
CA ALA A 60 10.40 -11.85 8.58
C ALA A 60 10.40 -10.52 7.81
N ALA A 61 11.54 -10.11 7.25
CA ALA A 61 11.63 -8.92 6.40
C ALA A 61 10.80 -9.07 5.12
N MET A 62 10.88 -10.24 4.45
CA MET A 62 10.04 -10.55 3.29
C MET A 62 8.55 -10.50 3.63
N GLU A 63 8.12 -11.18 4.69
CA GLU A 63 6.70 -11.19 5.11
C GLU A 63 6.20 -9.77 5.42
N LYS A 64 7.01 -8.96 6.13
CA LYS A 64 6.67 -7.56 6.42
C LYS A 64 6.53 -6.74 5.13
N TRP A 65 7.46 -6.91 4.19
CA TRP A 65 7.44 -6.23 2.90
C TRP A 65 6.23 -6.63 2.05
N GLU A 66 5.96 -7.92 1.90
CA GLU A 66 4.82 -8.42 1.13
C GLU A 66 3.49 -7.92 1.69
N ARG A 67 3.32 -7.96 3.02
CA ARG A 67 2.13 -7.43 3.70
C ARG A 67 1.94 -5.94 3.42
N SER A 68 3.00 -5.16 3.57
CA SER A 68 2.99 -3.72 3.33
C SER A 68 2.68 -3.41 1.86
N ASN A 69 3.32 -4.10 0.91
CA ASN A 69 3.12 -3.93 -0.53
C ASN A 69 1.67 -4.25 -0.93
N ARG A 70 1.16 -5.43 -0.53
CA ARG A 70 -0.20 -5.89 -0.84
C ARG A 70 -1.25 -4.91 -0.33
N MET A 71 -1.16 -4.49 0.93
CA MET A 71 -2.15 -3.60 1.54
C MET A 71 -2.08 -2.19 0.95
N SER A 72 -0.86 -1.66 0.74
CA SER A 72 -0.67 -0.36 0.09
C SER A 72 -1.27 -0.33 -1.30
N LEU A 73 -1.06 -1.38 -2.09
CA LEU A 73 -1.64 -1.49 -3.43
C LEU A 73 -3.17 -1.51 -3.40
N MET A 74 -3.77 -2.25 -2.46
CA MET A 74 -5.23 -2.29 -2.31
C MET A 74 -5.80 -0.90 -1.98
N ILE A 75 -5.17 -0.15 -1.07
CA ILE A 75 -5.60 1.21 -0.68
C ILE A 75 -5.44 2.20 -1.84
N MET A 76 -4.30 2.14 -2.55
CA MET A 76 -4.09 2.98 -3.73
C MET A 76 -5.10 2.66 -4.83
N LYS A 77 -5.31 1.38 -5.19
CA LYS A 77 -6.30 0.98 -6.20
C LYS A 77 -7.73 1.38 -5.81
N HIS A 78 -8.08 1.32 -4.53
CA HIS A 78 -9.41 1.73 -4.04
C HIS A 78 -9.64 3.24 -4.10
N SER A 79 -8.59 4.05 -3.93
CA SER A 79 -8.67 5.50 -3.95
C SER A 79 -8.45 6.12 -5.34
N ILE A 80 -8.42 5.32 -6.41
CA ILE A 80 -8.35 5.78 -7.80
C ILE A 80 -9.74 5.69 -8.43
N LEU A 81 -10.15 6.75 -9.14
CA LEU A 81 -11.43 6.77 -9.86
C LEU A 81 -11.50 5.60 -10.87
N GLU A 82 -12.63 4.89 -10.91
CA GLU A 82 -12.79 3.70 -11.78
C GLU A 82 -12.49 3.99 -13.26
N ALA A 83 -12.89 5.16 -13.75
CA ALA A 83 -12.62 5.61 -15.12
C ALA A 83 -11.11 5.72 -15.45
N ILE A 84 -10.27 5.95 -14.43
CA ILE A 84 -8.81 5.99 -14.55
C ILE A 84 -8.21 4.60 -14.31
N ARG A 85 -8.85 3.80 -13.44
CA ARG A 85 -8.42 2.44 -13.09
C ARG A 85 -8.36 1.51 -14.32
N GLY A 86 -9.32 1.62 -15.23
CA GLY A 86 -9.34 0.83 -16.48
C GLY A 86 -8.26 1.20 -17.51
N ALA A 87 -7.58 2.35 -17.35
CA ALA A 87 -6.43 2.71 -18.18
C ALA A 87 -5.11 2.07 -17.69
N ILE A 88 -5.10 1.54 -16.47
CA ILE A 88 -3.98 0.79 -15.90
C ILE A 88 -4.23 -0.68 -16.25
N LEU A 89 -3.77 -1.11 -17.43
CA LEU A 89 -3.79 -2.52 -17.84
C LEU A 89 -3.10 -3.37 -16.78
N GLU A 90 -3.77 -4.42 -16.28
CA GLU A 90 -3.09 -5.53 -15.60
C GLU A 90 -2.33 -6.30 -16.68
N GLU A 91 -1.01 -6.07 -16.77
CA GLU A 91 -0.15 -7.00 -17.50
C GLU A 91 -0.22 -8.36 -16.79
N THR A 92 -0.52 -9.37 -17.61
CA THR A 92 -0.89 -10.74 -17.25
C THR A 92 0.31 -11.57 -16.83
#